data_AF-A0A544VWN3-F1
#
_entry.id   AF-A0A544VWN3-F1
#
_cell.length_a   1.000
_cell.length_b   1.000
_cell.length_c   1.000
_cell.angle_alpha   90.00
_cell.angle_beta   90.00
_cell.angle_gamma   90.00
#
_symmetry.space_group_name_H-M   'P 1'
#
loop_
_entity.id
_entity.type
_entity.pdbx_description
1 polymer ?
#
loop_
_entity_poly.entity_id
_entity_poly.type
_entity_poly.pdbx_seq_one_letter_code
_entity_poly.pdbx_strand_id
1 'polypeptide(L)'
;MNTPRRKTKSHSVWTAEHDTAVRRLADAAQEVKHSDTPSSQQQLRSAVDAARDMGIGWTKIGDTLGIASGNAYHRYRKRTTQQRCDANGAHG
;
A
#
# COMPACT_ATOMS: atom_id res chain seq x y z
N MET A 1 -10.62 -19.96 42.76
CA MET A 1 -9.91 -20.11 41.46
C MET A 1 -10.49 -19.05 40.52
N ASN A 2 -9.74 -17.98 40.26
CA ASN A 2 -10.21 -16.86 39.43
C ASN A 2 -9.35 -16.83 38.17
N THR A 3 -9.91 -17.28 37.05
CA THR A 3 -9.26 -17.19 35.74
C THR A 3 -9.53 -15.81 35.18
N PRO A 4 -8.54 -14.92 35.00
CA PRO A 4 -8.78 -13.67 34.30
C PRO A 4 -9.02 -14.00 32.82
N ARG A 5 -10.29 -13.93 32.44
CA ARG A 5 -10.78 -14.01 31.07
C ARG A 5 -10.16 -12.85 30.28
N ARG A 6 -9.00 -13.10 29.66
CA ARG A 6 -8.34 -12.16 28.74
C ARG A 6 -9.32 -11.87 27.61
N LYS A 7 -10.03 -10.74 27.68
CA LYS A 7 -10.52 -10.06 26.49
C LYS A 7 -9.27 -9.57 25.76
N THR A 8 -8.73 -10.38 24.85
CA THR A 8 -7.90 -9.86 23.76
C THR A 8 -8.83 -9.02 22.90
N LYS A 9 -9.04 -7.79 23.34
CA LYS A 9 -9.54 -6.73 22.48
C LYS A 9 -8.44 -6.62 21.44
N SER A 10 -8.62 -7.26 20.27
CA SER A 10 -7.85 -6.98 19.07
C SER A 10 -8.17 -5.55 18.65
N HIS A 11 -7.75 -4.58 19.45
CA HIS A 11 -7.35 -3.29 18.92
C HIS A 11 -6.16 -3.67 18.07
N SER A 12 -6.29 -3.57 16.75
CA SER A 12 -5.16 -3.65 15.83
C SER A 12 -4.12 -2.65 16.33
N VAL A 13 -3.17 -3.14 17.13
CA VAL A 13 -2.18 -2.29 17.78
C VAL A 13 -1.34 -1.79 16.64
N TRP A 14 -1.44 -0.50 16.36
CA TRP A 14 -0.53 0.16 15.44
C TRP A 14 0.90 -0.09 15.94
N THR A 15 1.65 -0.96 15.25
CA THR A 15 3.00 -1.33 15.66
C THR A 15 4.05 -0.43 14.99
N ALA A 16 5.29 -0.49 15.47
CA ALA A 16 6.43 0.17 14.81
C ALA A 16 6.63 -0.31 13.37
N GLU A 17 6.18 -1.53 13.05
CA GLU A 17 6.20 -2.07 11.69
C GLU A 17 5.21 -1.35 10.77
N HIS A 18 4.05 -0.96 11.30
CA HIS A 18 3.08 -0.13 10.56
C HIS A 18 3.67 1.25 10.28
N ASP A 19 4.33 1.88 11.25
CA ASP A 19 5.00 3.17 11.06
C ASP A 19 6.11 3.10 9.99
N THR A 20 6.91 2.03 10.05
CA THR A 20 7.97 1.77 9.07
C THR A 20 7.39 1.55 7.67
N ALA A 21 6.30 0.80 7.55
CA ALA A 21 5.61 0.57 6.29
C ALA A 21 5.05 1.88 5.70
N VAL A 22 4.44 2.72 6.53
CA VAL A 22 3.93 4.05 6.11
C VAL A 22 5.08 4.96 5.66
N ARG A 23 6.20 4.98 6.38
CA ARG A 23 7.37 5.81 6.00
C ARG A 23 7.99 5.35 4.69
N ARG A 24 8.14 4.04 4.48
CA ARG A 24 8.60 3.48 3.20
C ARG A 24 7.64 3.80 2.05
N LEU A 25 6.34 3.79 2.32
CA LEU A 25 5.32 4.16 1.35
C LEU A 25 5.39 5.65 1.00
N ALA A 26 5.61 6.53 1.98
CA ALA A 26 5.80 7.95 1.76
C ALA A 26 7.05 8.23 0.91
N ASP A 27 8.16 7.58 1.24
CA ASP A 27 9.43 7.70 0.53
C ASP A 27 9.30 7.27 -0.94
N ALA A 28 8.76 6.07 -1.18
CA ALA A 28 8.52 5.59 -2.54
C ALA A 28 7.55 6.49 -3.34
N ALA A 29 6.60 7.14 -2.66
CA ALA A 29 5.69 8.08 -3.30
C ALA A 29 6.37 9.38 -3.70
N GLN A 30 7.33 9.87 -2.90
CA GLN A 30 8.17 11.01 -3.25
C GLN A 30 9.08 10.68 -4.42
N GLU A 31 9.70 9.50 -4.43
CA GLU A 31 10.55 9.04 -5.53
C GLU A 31 9.78 8.95 -6.86
N VAL A 32 8.54 8.45 -6.83
CA VAL A 32 7.67 8.44 -8.03
C VAL A 32 7.32 9.86 -8.47
N LYS A 33 7.06 10.79 -7.55
CA LYS A 33 6.82 12.20 -7.91
C LYS A 33 8.03 12.86 -8.54
N HIS A 34 9.23 12.48 -8.09
CA HIS A 34 10.47 13.10 -8.55
C HIS A 34 10.90 12.58 -9.93
N SER A 35 10.85 11.27 -10.16
CA SER A 35 11.45 10.65 -11.33
C SER A 35 10.46 9.88 -12.23
N ASP A 36 9.24 9.59 -11.75
CA ASP A 36 8.19 8.76 -12.40
C ASP A 36 8.70 7.56 -13.23
N THR A 37 9.78 6.92 -12.79
CA THR A 37 10.36 5.79 -13.52
C THR A 37 9.55 4.50 -13.26
N PRO A 38 9.58 3.53 -14.19
CA PRO A 38 8.95 2.22 -13.96
C PRO A 38 9.47 1.54 -12.69
N SER A 39 10.75 1.70 -12.36
CA SER A 39 11.36 1.19 -11.13
C SER A 39 10.77 1.83 -9.87
N SER A 40 10.64 3.17 -9.85
CA SER A 40 10.02 3.90 -8.73
C SER A 40 8.56 3.48 -8.55
N GLN A 41 7.82 3.29 -9.64
CA GLN A 41 6.42 2.84 -9.61
C GLN A 41 6.29 1.41 -9.07
N GLN A 42 7.25 0.52 -9.39
CA GLN A 42 7.31 -0.83 -8.86
C GLN A 42 7.60 -0.82 -7.35
N GLN A 43 8.53 0.01 -6.89
CA GLN A 43 8.84 0.19 -5.47
C GLN A 43 7.63 0.73 -4.68
N LEU A 44 6.93 1.73 -5.23
CA LEU A 44 5.71 2.24 -4.64
C LEU A 44 4.65 1.16 -4.48
N ARG A 45 4.51 0.28 -5.49
CA ARG A 45 3.56 -0.82 -5.46
C ARG A 45 3.92 -1.86 -4.40
N SER A 46 5.20 -2.21 -4.27
CA SER A 46 5.68 -3.10 -3.20
C SER A 46 5.45 -2.49 -1.81
N ALA A 47 5.63 -1.17 -1.65
CA ALA A 47 5.35 -0.48 -0.39
C ALA A 47 3.85 -0.46 -0.06
N VAL A 48 2.98 -0.25 -1.06
CA VAL A 48 1.52 -0.34 -0.91
C VAL A 48 1.08 -1.75 -0.55
N ASP A 49 1.68 -2.78 -1.15
CA ASP A 49 1.39 -4.18 -0.88
C ASP A 49 1.79 -4.57 0.55
N ALA A 50 3.00 -4.21 0.98
CA ALA A 50 3.47 -4.41 2.35
C ALA A 50 2.58 -3.68 3.38
N ALA A 51 2.16 -2.44 3.08
CA ALA A 51 1.22 -1.73 3.93
C ALA A 51 -0.14 -2.44 4.03
N ARG A 52 -0.62 -3.02 2.92
CA ARG A 52 -1.88 -3.77 2.87
C ARG A 52 -1.80 -5.10 3.62
N ASP A 53 -0.69 -5.82 3.49
CA ASP A 53 -0.43 -7.09 4.20
C ASP A 53 -0.40 -6.86 5.72
N MET A 54 0.20 -5.75 6.16
CA MET A 54 0.17 -5.28 7.55
C MET A 54 -1.23 -4.85 8.03
N GLY A 55 -2.24 -4.80 7.15
CA GLY A 55 -3.60 -4.40 7.49
C GLY A 55 -3.85 -2.89 7.48
N ILE A 56 -2.96 -2.08 6.89
CA ILE A 56 -3.16 -0.64 6.74
C ILE A 56 -4.28 -0.37 5.74
N GLY A 57 -5.28 0.39 6.17
CA GLY A 57 -6.41 0.77 5.34
C GLY A 57 -6.04 1.70 4.19
N TRP A 58 -6.75 1.59 3.06
CA TRP A 58 -6.60 2.48 1.91
C TRP A 58 -6.75 3.96 2.23
N THR A 59 -7.47 4.30 3.31
CA THR A 59 -7.58 5.68 3.80
C THR A 59 -6.21 6.25 4.16
N LYS A 60 -5.45 5.53 4.98
CA LYS A 60 -4.13 5.96 5.44
C LYS A 60 -3.10 5.90 4.31
N ILE A 61 -3.21 4.90 3.44
CA ILE A 61 -2.38 4.83 2.23
C ILE A 61 -2.64 6.05 1.33
N GLY A 62 -3.90 6.38 1.04
CA GLY A 62 -4.26 7.55 0.24
C GLY A 62 -3.77 8.87 0.84
N ASP A 63 -3.95 9.04 2.15
CA ASP A 63 -3.45 10.19 2.93
C ASP A 63 -1.94 10.39 2.74
N THR A 64 -1.15 9.32 2.92
CA THR A 64 0.31 9.36 2.72
C THR A 64 0.71 9.65 1.27
N LEU A 65 -0.06 9.17 0.31
CA LEU A 65 0.16 9.43 -1.13
C LEU A 65 -0.29 10.84 -1.54
N GLY A 66 -1.01 11.56 -0.68
CA GLY A 66 -1.62 12.85 -0.99
C GLY A 66 -2.74 12.74 -2.04
N ILE A 67 -3.39 11.59 -2.14
CA ILE A 67 -4.50 11.34 -3.06
C ILE A 67 -5.72 10.80 -2.32
N ALA A 68 -6.91 11.11 -2.81
CA ALA A 68 -8.13 10.51 -2.26
C ALA A 68 -8.03 8.97 -2.31
N SER A 69 -8.42 8.31 -1.23
CA SER A 69 -8.27 6.87 -1.02
C SER A 69 -8.96 6.04 -2.11
N GLY A 70 -10.12 6.51 -2.59
CA GLY A 70 -10.83 5.90 -3.73
C GLY A 70 -10.05 6.00 -5.05
N ASN A 71 -9.30 7.09 -5.25
CA ASN A 71 -8.43 7.26 -6.41
C ASN A 71 -7.17 6.39 -6.30
N ALA A 72 -6.62 6.21 -5.09
CA ALA A 72 -5.49 5.30 -4.84
C ALA A 72 -5.83 3.86 -5.23
N TYR A 73 -6.96 3.35 -4.73
CA TYR A 73 -7.44 2.00 -5.04
C TYR A 73 -7.76 1.84 -6.54
N HIS A 74 -8.43 2.82 -7.14
CA HIS A 74 -8.78 2.80 -8.55
C HIS A 74 -7.53 2.81 -9.46
N ARG A 75 -6.49 3.58 -9.12
CA ARG A 75 -5.19 3.58 -9.82
C ARG A 75 -4.43 2.27 -9.66
N TYR A 76 -4.41 1.71 -8.45
CA TYR A 76 -3.82 0.39 -8.19
C TYR A 76 -4.50 -0.71 -9.03
N ARG A 77 -5.83 -0.69 -9.11
CA ARG A 77 -6.61 -1.64 -9.94
C ARG A 77 -6.48 -1.41 -11.43
N LYS A 78 -6.49 -0.16 -11.92
CA LYS A 78 -6.34 0.10 -13.37
C LYS A 78 -4.97 -0.34 -13.89
N ARG A 79 -3.89 -0.13 -13.12
CA ARG A 79 -2.54 -0.55 -13.55
C ARG A 79 -2.31 -2.06 -13.53
N THR A 80 -3.02 -2.80 -12.68
CA THR A 80 -3.00 -4.27 -12.74
C THR A 80 -3.65 -4.78 -14.02
N THR A 81 -4.70 -4.11 -14.49
CA THR A 81 -5.31 -4.42 -15.79
C THR A 81 -4.43 -3.98 -16.95
N GLN A 82 -3.77 -2.82 -16.85
CA GLN A 82 -2.93 -2.28 -17.92
C GLN A 82 -1.60 -3.03 -18.10
N GLN A 83 -0.87 -3.33 -17.02
CA GLN A 83 0.30 -4.22 -17.09
C GLN A 83 -0.04 -5.62 -17.62
N ARG A 84 -1.28 -6.11 -17.41
CA ARG A 84 -1.71 -7.39 -17.96
C ARG A 84 -1.91 -7.31 -19.47
N CYS A 85 -2.42 -6.20 -20.03
CA CYS A 85 -2.49 -6.06 -21.49
C CYS A 85 -1.15 -5.70 -22.13
N ASP A 86 -0.27 -4.94 -21.47
CA ASP A 86 1.10 -4.71 -21.99
C ASP A 86 1.95 -6.00 -21.96
N ALA A 87 1.76 -6.88 -20.97
CA ALA A 87 2.43 -8.19 -20.91
C ALA A 87 1.79 -9.29 -21.79
N ASN A 88 0.57 -9.08 -22.32
CA ASN A 88 -0.10 -10.02 -23.24
C ASN A 88 -0.29 -9.43 -24.66
N GLY A 89 0.26 -8.24 -24.94
CA GLY A 89 0.06 -7.49 -26.18
C GLY A 89 1.19 -7.59 -27.20
N ALA A 90 2.15 -8.51 -27.02
CA ALA A 90 3.21 -8.77 -27.99
C ALA A 90 3.10 -10.19 -28.55
N HIS A 91 2.00 -10.48 -29.26
CA HIS A 91 1.92 -11.48 -30.33
C HIS A 91 0.61 -11.24 -31.09
N GLY A 92 0.75 -10.72 -32.31
CA GLY A 92 -0.34 -10.44 -33.25
C GLY A 92 0.18 -9.61 -34.40
#